data_AF-A0A7H8KYZ0-F1
#
_entry.id   AF-A0A7H8KYZ0-F1
#
_cell.length_a   1.000
_cell.length_b   1.000
_cell.length_c   1.000
_cell.angle_alpha   90.00
_cell.angle_beta   90.00
_cell.angle_gamma   90.00
#
_symmetry.space_group_name_H-M   'P 1'
#
loop_
_entity.id
_entity.type
_entity.pdbx_description
1 polymer ?
#
loop_
_entity_poly.entity_id
_entity_poly.type
_entity_poly.pdbx_seq_one_letter_code
_entity_poly.pdbx_strand_id
1 'polypeptide(L)'
;MYSDQEAYGRRLLAGAGFPVFGWVHPAGGVPGWDVLASYEVRDGELESVETRSGDWSSSQGPYVTVRTYRPGAGSAVLPPDLEDAVEDERDRVYEHLGVDEGDTAGRVRALREWITVDGEPHAVQVHEDSRTGAGHGTVWAGRLRVDGATVTVTGRGVPPGSVELRRISDFERYIVGRTAMLRQVAALQAGRRPAAPEPEPAELGLRAHRELVEQAIARAAAVVAQLRAGHSARLPRHLRGEQRQNQWETAVRQQMRLASETREEADEAVTSMVNHLSRLAHHAEWVSGTAEGAAAVEEVVRYTAFASEVPSLPAQRAWERLWAGGTPELPSGTEDAWLTAWEQWRVERTQHGARR
;
A
#
# COMPACT_ATOMS: atom_id res chain seq x y z
N MET A 1 10.02 11.37 24.30
CA MET A 1 9.58 10.96 22.94
C MET A 1 8.38 11.79 22.48
N TYR A 2 7.17 11.61 23.02
CA TYR A 2 6.01 12.39 22.55
C TYR A 2 6.13 13.89 22.85
N SER A 3 6.71 14.29 23.99
CA SER A 3 6.96 15.70 24.33
C SER A 3 7.82 16.44 23.30
N ASP A 4 8.84 15.76 22.77
CA ASP A 4 9.78 16.34 21.81
C ASP A 4 9.12 16.51 20.43
N GLN A 5 8.27 15.54 20.06
CA GLN A 5 7.45 15.60 18.84
C GLN A 5 6.42 16.72 18.92
N GLU A 6 5.75 16.89 20.07
CA GLU A 6 4.82 18.00 20.28
C GLU A 6 5.54 19.35 20.22
N ALA A 7 6.69 19.50 20.88
CA ALA A 7 7.49 20.72 20.84
C ALA A 7 7.97 21.04 19.41
N TYR A 8 8.33 20.02 18.63
CA TYR A 8 8.67 20.19 17.22
C TYR A 8 7.46 20.64 16.39
N GLY A 9 6.30 19.99 16.57
CA GLY A 9 5.06 20.35 15.89
C GLY A 9 4.63 21.79 16.18
N ARG A 10 4.74 22.24 17.43
CA ARG A 10 4.47 23.63 17.84
C ARG A 10 5.36 24.61 17.09
N ARG A 11 6.68 24.38 17.07
CA ARG A 11 7.63 25.25 16.36
C ARG A 11 7.35 25.31 14.87
N LEU A 12 7.07 24.16 14.25
CA LEU A 12 6.82 24.07 12.82
C LEU A 12 5.54 24.79 12.42
N LEU A 13 4.43 24.56 13.14
CA LEU A 13 3.13 25.13 12.82
C LEU A 13 3.03 26.62 13.20
N ALA A 14 3.77 27.08 14.22
CA ALA A 14 3.91 28.51 14.49
C ALA A 14 4.58 29.28 13.35
N GLY A 15 5.40 28.59 12.53
CA GLY A 15 6.04 29.14 11.33
C GLY A 15 5.23 28.96 10.04
N ALA A 16 3.99 28.48 10.11
CA ALA A 16 3.17 28.25 8.91
C ALA A 16 2.84 29.60 8.21
N GLY A 17 3.45 29.84 7.05
CA GLY A 17 3.23 31.05 6.26
C GLY A 17 1.95 31.07 5.43
N PHE A 18 0.99 30.18 5.72
CA PHE A 18 -0.26 30.04 4.97
C PHE A 18 -1.40 29.57 5.89
N PRO A 19 -2.68 29.86 5.56
CA PRO A 19 -3.79 29.42 6.38
C PRO A 19 -3.90 27.89 6.35
N VAL A 20 -4.16 27.27 7.51
CA VAL A 20 -4.48 25.85 7.62
C VAL A 20 -5.93 25.72 8.06
N PHE A 21 -6.66 24.81 7.44
CA PHE A 21 -8.07 24.59 7.72
C PHE A 21 -8.29 23.27 8.47
N GLY A 22 -9.33 23.25 9.30
CA GLY A 22 -9.83 22.06 9.98
C GLY A 22 -11.35 22.02 9.99
N TRP A 23 -11.93 20.84 10.19
CA TRP A 23 -13.37 20.65 10.21
C TRP A 23 -13.96 21.06 11.56
N VAL A 24 -15.04 21.84 11.53
CA VAL A 24 -15.86 22.16 12.70
C VAL A 24 -17.01 21.17 12.77
N HIS A 25 -17.05 20.37 13.83
CA HIS A 25 -18.08 19.36 14.03
C HIS A 25 -18.73 19.46 15.42
N PRO A 26 -19.96 18.94 15.59
CA PRO A 26 -20.73 19.09 16.84
C PRO A 26 -20.05 18.44 18.05
N ALA A 27 -19.28 17.37 17.83
CA ALA A 27 -18.47 16.69 18.85
C ALA A 27 -17.06 17.31 19.01
N GLY A 28 -16.85 18.53 18.53
CA GLY A 28 -15.56 19.22 18.63
C GLY A 28 -15.09 19.31 20.08
N GLY A 29 -13.80 19.01 20.32
CA GLY A 29 -13.20 19.05 21.66
C GLY A 29 -13.19 17.73 22.43
N VAL A 30 -13.71 16.63 21.86
CA VAL A 30 -13.41 15.29 22.41
C VAL A 30 -11.91 15.01 22.21
N PRO A 31 -11.15 14.73 23.28
CA PRO A 31 -9.71 14.48 23.16
C PRO A 31 -9.41 13.34 22.19
N GLY A 32 -8.47 13.57 21.25
CA GLY A 32 -8.06 12.57 20.25
C GLY A 32 -8.95 12.47 19.01
N TRP A 33 -9.98 13.31 18.89
CA TRP A 33 -10.79 13.41 17.67
C TRP A 33 -10.19 14.40 16.68
N ASP A 34 -9.70 15.54 17.16
CA ASP A 34 -8.95 16.51 16.35
C ASP A 34 -7.46 16.18 16.40
N VAL A 35 -6.86 15.85 15.27
CA VAL A 35 -5.50 15.32 15.18
C VAL A 35 -4.71 16.00 14.07
N LEU A 36 -3.48 16.40 14.38
CA LEU A 36 -2.47 16.70 13.37
C LEU A 36 -1.98 15.38 12.78
N ALA A 37 -2.45 15.05 11.59
CA ALA A 37 -2.18 13.76 10.97
C ALA A 37 -0.79 13.68 10.36
N SER A 38 -0.49 14.65 9.50
CA SER A 38 0.75 14.71 8.75
C SER A 38 1.08 16.18 8.41
N TYR A 39 2.33 16.39 8.05
CA TYR A 39 2.79 17.63 7.43
C TYR A 39 3.99 17.30 6.54
N GLU A 40 4.18 18.11 5.50
CA GLU A 40 5.30 17.97 4.58
C GLU A 40 6.18 19.21 4.65
N VAL A 41 7.49 19.01 4.78
CA VAL A 41 8.50 20.08 4.78
C VAL A 41 9.46 19.84 3.64
N ARG A 42 9.69 20.86 2.82
CA ARG A 42 10.62 20.83 1.69
C ARG A 42 11.48 22.09 1.71
N ASP A 43 12.78 21.91 1.52
CA ASP A 43 13.76 23.01 1.59
C ASP A 43 13.65 23.86 2.88
N GLY A 44 13.25 23.22 3.98
CA GLY A 44 13.04 23.86 5.29
C GLY A 44 11.71 24.59 5.44
N GLU A 45 10.84 24.59 4.42
CA GLU A 45 9.55 25.26 4.43
C GLU A 45 8.39 24.28 4.48
N LEU A 46 7.34 24.65 5.22
CA LEU A 46 6.12 23.85 5.34
C LEU A 46 5.32 23.91 4.03
N GLU A 47 5.11 22.78 3.37
CA GLU A 47 4.40 22.70 2.09
C GLU A 47 2.96 22.26 2.22
N SER A 48 2.67 21.33 3.12
CA SER A 48 1.30 20.90 3.41
C SER A 48 1.11 20.54 4.87
N VAL A 49 -0.12 20.71 5.34
CA VAL A 49 -0.57 20.28 6.67
C VAL A 49 -1.87 19.51 6.51
N GLU A 50 -1.93 18.33 7.12
CA GLU A 50 -3.12 17.48 7.17
C GLU A 50 -3.66 17.42 8.59
N THR A 51 -4.93 17.76 8.75
CA THR A 51 -5.68 17.56 9.99
C THR A 51 -6.76 16.50 9.79
N ARG A 52 -7.09 15.79 10.86
CA ARG A 52 -8.17 14.80 10.92
C ARG A 52 -9.09 15.18 12.07
N SER A 53 -10.39 15.04 11.85
CA SER A 53 -11.43 15.34 12.82
C SER A 53 -12.51 14.27 12.76
N GLY A 54 -13.03 13.86 13.92
CA GLY A 54 -14.08 12.85 14.04
C GLY A 54 -13.61 11.51 14.62
N ASP A 55 -14.46 10.49 14.49
CA ASP A 55 -14.20 9.14 14.97
C ASP A 55 -13.42 8.32 13.94
N TRP A 56 -12.09 8.45 14.01
CA TRP A 56 -11.18 7.67 13.18
C TRP A 56 -11.10 6.19 13.62
N SER A 57 -11.66 5.80 14.77
CA SER A 57 -11.73 4.40 15.20
C SER A 57 -12.95 3.67 14.61
N SER A 58 -13.90 4.41 14.06
CA SER A 58 -15.06 3.89 13.35
C SER A 58 -14.75 3.67 11.86
N SER A 59 -15.20 2.53 11.32
CA SER A 59 -15.18 2.25 9.88
C SER A 59 -16.28 2.99 9.11
N GLN A 60 -17.26 3.58 9.82
CA GLN A 60 -18.40 4.28 9.24
C GLN A 60 -18.33 5.80 9.41
N GLY A 61 -17.34 6.31 10.14
CA GLY A 61 -17.27 7.72 10.54
C GLY A 61 -18.19 8.06 11.73
N PRO A 62 -18.49 9.34 11.96
CA PRO A 62 -18.15 10.49 11.12
C PRO A 62 -16.66 10.82 11.18
N TYR A 63 -16.02 11.00 10.02
CA TYR A 63 -14.58 11.27 9.92
C TYR A 63 -14.30 12.20 8.72
N VAL A 64 -13.47 13.22 8.94
CA VAL A 64 -13.02 14.16 7.88
C VAL A 64 -11.52 14.38 8.00
N THR A 65 -10.82 14.30 6.88
CA THR A 65 -9.43 14.73 6.71
C THR A 65 -9.39 16.00 5.89
N VAL A 66 -8.61 16.98 6.31
CA VAL A 66 -8.41 18.25 5.60
C VAL A 66 -6.92 18.45 5.39
N ARG A 67 -6.49 18.40 4.13
CA ARG A 67 -5.10 18.68 3.73
C ARG A 67 -5.02 20.03 3.03
N THR A 68 -4.27 20.95 3.64
CA THR A 68 -4.06 22.29 3.11
C THR A 68 -2.65 22.40 2.54
N TYR A 69 -2.56 22.86 1.30
CA TYR A 69 -1.29 23.06 0.58
C TYR A 69 -0.95 24.54 0.54
N ARG A 70 0.34 24.84 0.75
CA ARG A 70 0.88 26.18 0.62
C ARG A 70 0.57 26.77 -0.77
N PRO A 71 0.14 28.05 -0.86
CA PRO A 71 -0.01 28.74 -2.13
C PRO A 71 1.29 28.70 -2.95
N GLY A 72 1.19 28.36 -4.24
CA GLY A 72 2.36 28.28 -5.12
C GLY A 72 3.18 27.00 -5.02
N ALA A 73 2.89 26.08 -4.10
CA ALA A 73 3.53 24.75 -4.04
C ALA A 73 3.20 23.86 -5.26
N GLY A 74 2.16 24.21 -6.02
CA GLY A 74 1.63 23.41 -7.13
C GLY A 74 2.57 23.17 -8.31
N SER A 75 3.73 23.84 -8.37
CA SER A 75 4.78 23.55 -9.36
C SER A 75 5.74 22.43 -8.94
N ALA A 76 5.83 22.09 -7.64
CA ALA A 76 6.75 21.09 -7.10
C ALA A 76 6.06 19.87 -6.47
N VAL A 77 4.81 20.02 -6.00
CA VAL A 77 3.97 18.91 -5.51
C VAL A 77 2.57 19.05 -6.07
N LEU A 78 2.20 18.15 -6.96
CA LEU A 78 0.81 18.02 -7.36
C LEU A 78 0.03 17.40 -6.20
N PRO A 79 -1.10 18.00 -5.78
CA PRO A 79 -1.98 17.36 -4.81
C PRO A 79 -2.46 16.01 -5.38
N PRO A 80 -2.58 14.96 -4.53
CA PRO A 80 -2.97 13.63 -4.96
C PRO A 80 -4.36 13.69 -5.60
N ASP A 81 -4.59 12.85 -6.60
CA ASP A 81 -5.88 12.77 -7.25
C ASP A 81 -6.99 12.45 -6.24
N LEU A 82 -8.21 12.92 -6.53
CA LEU A 82 -9.32 12.75 -5.59
C LEU A 82 -9.65 11.26 -5.37
N GLU A 83 -9.41 10.42 -6.38
CA GLU A 83 -9.52 8.97 -6.26
C GLU A 83 -8.49 8.41 -5.29
N ASP A 84 -7.21 8.83 -5.39
CA ASP A 84 -6.16 8.44 -4.45
C ASP A 84 -6.50 8.85 -3.01
N ALA A 85 -7.08 10.04 -2.81
CA ALA A 85 -7.50 10.52 -1.50
C ALA A 85 -8.67 9.70 -0.90
N VAL A 86 -9.57 9.18 -1.75
CA VAL A 86 -10.63 8.23 -1.32
C VAL A 86 -10.02 6.88 -0.94
N GLU A 87 -9.10 6.37 -1.76
CA GLU A 87 -8.43 5.09 -1.49
C GLU A 87 -7.52 5.16 -0.25
N ASP A 88 -6.89 6.30 0.04
CA ASP A 88 -6.12 6.53 1.27
C ASP A 88 -6.99 6.37 2.53
N GLU A 89 -8.24 6.84 2.48
CA GLU A 89 -9.17 6.70 3.60
C GLU A 89 -9.67 5.26 3.76
N ARG A 90 -9.82 4.51 2.67
CA ARG A 90 -10.13 3.08 2.75
C ARG A 90 -8.93 2.27 3.26
N ASP A 91 -7.73 2.62 2.84
CA ASP A 91 -6.48 2.02 3.32
C ASP A 91 -6.30 2.27 4.81
N ARG A 92 -6.59 3.48 5.30
CA ARG A 92 -6.63 3.77 6.73
C ARG A 92 -7.57 2.82 7.48
N VAL A 93 -8.78 2.58 6.99
CA VAL A 93 -9.74 1.66 7.62
C VAL A 93 -9.20 0.23 7.64
N TYR A 94 -8.59 -0.24 6.56
CA TYR A 94 -7.95 -1.55 6.53
C TYR A 94 -6.78 -1.63 7.51
N GLU A 95 -5.82 -0.71 7.44
CA GLU A 95 -4.59 -0.73 8.24
C GLU A 95 -4.90 -0.53 9.74
N HIS A 96 -5.75 0.44 10.08
CA HIS A 96 -6.06 0.75 11.47
C HIS A 96 -7.16 -0.13 12.06
N LEU A 97 -8.14 -0.58 11.29
CA LEU A 97 -9.32 -1.30 11.80
C LEU A 97 -9.37 -2.78 11.38
N GLY A 98 -8.55 -3.21 10.42
CA GLY A 98 -8.54 -4.58 9.89
C GLY A 98 -9.77 -4.90 9.03
N VAL A 99 -10.52 -3.87 8.62
CA VAL A 99 -11.74 -4.02 7.84
C VAL A 99 -11.38 -3.90 6.36
N ASP A 100 -11.46 -5.01 5.63
CA ASP A 100 -11.31 -5.02 4.18
C ASP A 100 -12.65 -4.63 3.53
N GLU A 101 -12.67 -3.45 2.90
CA GLU A 101 -13.82 -2.93 2.14
C GLU A 101 -13.80 -3.36 0.66
N GLY A 102 -12.91 -4.30 0.31
CA GLY A 102 -12.69 -4.83 -1.03
C GLY A 102 -11.94 -3.88 -1.96
N ASP A 103 -11.63 -4.35 -3.17
CA ASP A 103 -10.97 -3.58 -4.23
C ASP A 103 -11.94 -3.22 -5.38
N THR A 104 -13.26 -3.28 -5.14
CA THR A 104 -14.26 -3.03 -6.18
C THR A 104 -14.30 -1.55 -6.55
N ALA A 105 -14.17 -1.26 -7.85
CA ALA A 105 -14.24 0.10 -8.38
C ALA A 105 -15.53 0.80 -7.94
N GLY A 106 -15.36 1.92 -7.27
CA GLY A 106 -16.45 2.77 -6.83
C GLY A 106 -17.23 3.40 -7.97
N ARG A 107 -18.45 3.84 -7.68
CA ARG A 107 -19.21 4.67 -8.62
C ARG A 107 -18.76 6.12 -8.51
N VAL A 108 -17.85 6.54 -9.39
CA VAL A 108 -17.40 7.93 -9.48
C VAL A 108 -18.54 8.85 -9.88
N ARG A 109 -18.83 9.85 -9.04
CA ARG A 109 -19.72 10.97 -9.37
C ARG A 109 -18.98 12.29 -9.18
N ALA A 110 -18.75 13.01 -10.27
CA ALA A 110 -18.32 14.39 -10.22
C ALA A 110 -19.53 15.28 -9.87
N LEU A 111 -19.70 15.57 -8.59
CA LEU A 111 -20.72 16.49 -8.11
C LEU A 111 -20.11 17.89 -7.96
N ARG A 112 -20.87 18.91 -8.37
CA ARG A 112 -20.63 20.30 -7.95
C ARG A 112 -21.39 20.50 -6.65
N GLU A 113 -20.73 20.19 -5.56
CA GLU A 113 -21.24 20.44 -4.20
C GLU A 113 -20.65 21.73 -3.65
N TRP A 114 -21.12 22.11 -2.46
CA TRP A 114 -20.63 23.27 -1.72
C TRP A 114 -20.07 22.83 -0.38
N ILE A 115 -18.92 23.37 0.00
CA ILE A 115 -18.35 23.27 1.35
C ILE A 115 -18.31 24.67 1.94
N THR A 116 -18.76 24.84 3.17
CA THR A 116 -18.70 26.14 3.85
C THR A 116 -17.31 26.34 4.43
N VAL A 117 -16.68 27.49 4.16
CA VAL A 117 -15.37 27.86 4.71
C VAL A 117 -15.50 29.22 5.37
N ASP A 118 -15.26 29.28 6.68
CA ASP A 118 -15.41 30.49 7.50
C ASP A 118 -16.78 31.20 7.28
N GLY A 119 -17.84 30.41 7.08
CA GLY A 119 -19.21 30.89 6.84
C GLY A 119 -19.60 31.08 5.38
N GLU A 120 -18.65 31.03 4.44
CA GLU A 120 -18.88 31.27 3.02
C GLU A 120 -18.92 29.97 2.19
N PRO A 121 -19.92 29.75 1.31
CA PRO A 121 -20.01 28.54 0.50
C PRO A 121 -18.99 28.56 -0.66
N HIS A 122 -18.21 27.49 -0.77
CA HIS A 122 -17.22 27.29 -1.83
C HIS A 122 -17.58 26.08 -2.69
N ALA A 123 -17.59 26.26 -4.01
CA ALA A 123 -17.80 25.17 -4.94
C ALA A 123 -16.64 24.16 -4.85
N VAL A 124 -16.97 22.89 -4.74
CA VAL A 124 -16.01 21.79 -4.64
C VAL A 124 -16.26 20.79 -5.76
N GLN A 125 -15.18 20.31 -6.39
CA GLN A 125 -15.23 19.12 -7.22
C GLN A 125 -15.12 17.91 -6.31
N VAL A 126 -16.16 17.08 -6.25
CA VAL A 126 -16.19 15.88 -5.40
C VAL A 126 -16.01 14.63 -6.25
N HIS A 127 -15.18 13.71 -5.76
CA HIS A 127 -15.15 12.31 -6.16
C HIS A 127 -15.76 11.49 -5.02
N GLU A 128 -16.86 10.80 -5.29
CA GLU A 128 -17.55 9.94 -4.33
C GLU A 128 -17.37 8.47 -4.72
N ASP A 129 -17.13 7.61 -3.74
CA ASP A 129 -17.19 6.16 -3.84
C ASP A 129 -18.19 5.61 -2.80
N SER A 130 -19.35 5.19 -3.29
CA SER A 130 -20.38 4.49 -2.52
C SER A 130 -20.33 2.98 -2.78
N ARG A 131 -19.91 2.22 -1.77
CA ARG A 131 -19.98 0.74 -1.73
C ARG A 131 -21.10 0.22 -0.83
N THR A 132 -22.19 0.98 -0.74
CA THR A 132 -23.35 0.71 0.13
C THR A 132 -23.98 -0.66 -0.10
N GLY A 133 -23.92 -1.20 -1.33
CA GLY A 133 -24.38 -2.56 -1.64
C GLY A 133 -23.59 -3.68 -0.93
N ALA A 134 -22.38 -3.40 -0.48
CA ALA A 134 -21.54 -4.31 0.30
C ALA A 134 -21.54 -4.00 1.81
N GLY A 135 -22.42 -3.08 2.27
CA GLY A 135 -22.49 -2.66 3.68
C GLY A 135 -21.36 -1.73 4.13
N HIS A 136 -20.54 -1.23 3.19
CA HIS A 136 -19.49 -0.27 3.47
C HIS A 136 -20.01 1.17 3.35
N GLY A 137 -19.49 2.06 4.19
CA GLY A 137 -19.85 3.47 4.19
C GLY A 137 -19.41 4.19 2.90
N THR A 138 -20.08 5.30 2.59
CA THR A 138 -19.68 6.19 1.50
C THR A 138 -18.43 6.97 1.91
N VAL A 139 -17.44 7.01 1.01
CA VAL A 139 -16.23 7.82 1.13
C VAL A 139 -16.21 8.81 -0.02
N TRP A 140 -15.79 10.03 0.22
CA TRP A 140 -15.62 11.03 -0.83
C TRP A 140 -14.38 11.87 -0.58
N ALA A 141 -13.83 12.43 -1.65
CA ALA A 141 -12.80 13.45 -1.59
C ALA A 141 -13.19 14.65 -2.45
N GLY A 142 -12.91 15.85 -1.98
CA GLY A 142 -13.22 17.11 -2.64
C GLY A 142 -12.00 18.03 -2.68
N ARG A 143 -11.87 18.81 -3.76
CA ARG A 143 -10.83 19.84 -3.88
C ARG A 143 -11.42 21.22 -4.10
N LEU A 144 -10.93 22.18 -3.34
CA LEU A 144 -11.31 23.59 -3.43
C LEU A 144 -10.07 24.50 -3.30
N ARG A 145 -10.23 25.76 -3.70
CA ARG A 145 -9.22 26.82 -3.50
C ARG A 145 -9.77 27.86 -2.55
N VAL A 146 -9.01 28.20 -1.52
CA VAL A 146 -9.37 29.19 -0.49
C VAL A 146 -8.12 30.02 -0.19
N ASP A 147 -8.20 31.34 -0.25
CA ASP A 147 -7.07 32.25 0.02
C ASP A 147 -5.78 31.91 -0.76
N GLY A 148 -5.93 31.42 -1.99
CA GLY A 148 -4.81 30.97 -2.83
C GLY A 148 -4.21 29.61 -2.43
N ALA A 149 -4.60 29.05 -1.29
CA ALA A 149 -4.26 27.69 -0.88
C ALA A 149 -5.14 26.68 -1.62
N THR A 150 -4.57 25.52 -1.93
CA THR A 150 -5.37 24.37 -2.38
C THR A 150 -5.73 23.54 -1.16
N VAL A 151 -7.01 23.18 -1.01
CA VAL A 151 -7.50 22.36 0.10
C VAL A 151 -8.10 21.09 -0.49
N THR A 152 -7.67 19.93 0.01
CA THR A 152 -8.27 18.63 -0.26
C THR A 152 -8.98 18.15 0.99
N VAL A 153 -10.24 17.77 0.86
CA VAL A 153 -11.10 17.32 1.97
C VAL A 153 -11.53 15.89 1.66
N THR A 154 -11.27 14.95 2.56
CA THR A 154 -11.77 13.57 2.45
C THR A 154 -12.75 13.32 3.57
N GLY A 155 -13.95 12.83 3.27
CA GLY A 155 -15.00 12.59 4.26
C GLY A 155 -15.54 11.16 4.20
N ARG A 156 -15.92 10.65 5.38
CA ARG A 156 -16.58 9.36 5.57
C ARG A 156 -17.70 9.51 6.60
N GLY A 157 -18.88 8.98 6.27
CA GLY A 157 -20.06 9.07 7.15
C GLY A 157 -20.60 10.50 7.34
N VAL A 158 -20.15 11.45 6.52
CA VAL A 158 -20.50 12.87 6.58
C VAL A 158 -20.73 13.34 5.14
N PRO A 159 -21.88 13.93 4.78
CA PRO A 159 -22.08 14.45 3.43
C PRO A 159 -21.23 15.72 3.18
N PRO A 160 -20.72 15.97 1.95
CA PRO A 160 -19.90 17.14 1.63
C PRO A 160 -20.51 18.47 2.08
N GLY A 161 -21.80 18.67 1.82
CA GLY A 161 -22.53 19.89 2.19
C GLY A 161 -22.71 20.15 3.70
N SER A 162 -22.35 19.19 4.55
CA SER A 162 -22.34 19.36 6.01
C SER A 162 -20.96 19.69 6.59
N VAL A 163 -19.93 19.71 5.75
CA VAL A 163 -18.58 20.08 6.18
C VAL A 163 -18.45 21.59 6.24
N GLU A 164 -18.22 22.09 7.46
CA GLU A 164 -17.79 23.46 7.71
C GLU A 164 -16.30 23.47 8.03
N LEU A 165 -15.50 24.09 7.17
CA LEU A 165 -14.09 24.33 7.42
C LEU A 165 -13.91 25.67 8.11
N ARG A 166 -13.01 25.72 9.09
CA ARG A 166 -12.51 26.98 9.65
C ARG A 166 -11.01 27.03 9.65
N ARG A 167 -10.48 28.24 9.54
CA ARG A 167 -9.06 28.48 9.76
C ARG A 167 -8.68 28.10 11.19
N ILE A 168 -7.61 27.32 11.34
CA ILE A 168 -7.07 26.93 12.64
C ILE A 168 -6.18 28.07 13.15
N SER A 169 -6.61 28.69 14.24
CA SER A 169 -5.82 29.71 14.96
C SER A 169 -4.97 29.11 16.09
N ASP A 170 -5.37 27.96 16.62
CA ASP A 170 -4.67 27.25 17.69
C ASP A 170 -4.54 25.75 17.33
N PHE A 171 -3.28 25.31 17.21
CA PHE A 171 -2.94 23.94 16.85
C PHE A 171 -2.77 23.01 18.06
N GLU A 172 -2.79 23.52 19.31
CA GLU A 172 -2.52 22.71 20.49
C GLU A 172 -3.44 21.48 20.56
N ARG A 173 -4.74 21.65 20.27
CA ARG A 173 -5.69 20.53 20.24
C ARG A 173 -5.30 19.42 19.25
N TYR A 174 -4.82 19.79 18.06
CA TYR A 174 -4.42 18.85 17.01
C TYR A 174 -3.09 18.17 17.34
N ILE A 175 -2.14 18.93 17.90
CA ILE A 175 -0.82 18.42 18.30
C ILE A 175 -0.97 17.40 19.44
N VAL A 176 -1.71 17.74 20.50
CA VAL A 176 -1.99 16.81 21.61
C VAL A 176 -2.84 15.64 21.14
N GLY A 177 -3.80 15.88 20.25
CA GLY A 177 -4.62 14.85 19.64
C GLY A 177 -3.80 13.82 18.86
N ARG A 178 -2.72 14.23 18.16
CA ARG A 178 -1.78 13.31 17.50
C ARG A 178 -1.14 12.35 18.48
N THR A 179 -0.65 12.85 19.62
CA THR A 179 -0.08 11.99 20.66
C THR A 179 -1.11 10.99 21.18
N ALA A 180 -2.36 11.41 21.40
CA ALA A 180 -3.44 10.53 21.82
C ALA A 180 -3.75 9.45 20.77
N MET A 181 -3.86 9.85 19.50
CA MET A 181 -4.08 8.93 18.37
C MET A 181 -2.96 7.89 18.28
N LEU A 182 -1.69 8.30 18.31
CA LEU A 182 -0.54 7.40 18.21
C LEU A 182 -0.54 6.36 19.35
N ARG A 183 -0.92 6.75 20.57
CA ARG A 183 -1.06 5.81 21.69
C ARG A 183 -2.18 4.79 21.45
N GLN A 184 -3.32 5.24 20.94
CA GLN A 184 -4.45 4.36 20.65
C GLN A 184 -4.13 3.39 19.50
N VAL A 185 -3.46 3.86 18.43
CA VAL A 185 -2.99 2.98 17.35
C VAL A 185 -2.00 1.94 17.88
N ALA A 186 -1.04 2.35 18.70
CA ALA A 186 -0.09 1.42 19.31
C ALA A 186 -0.79 0.37 20.20
N ALA A 187 -1.81 0.77 20.96
CA ALA A 187 -2.62 -0.15 21.77
C ALA A 187 -3.41 -1.15 20.91
N LEU A 188 -4.01 -0.70 19.80
CA LEU A 188 -4.71 -1.56 18.85
C LEU A 188 -3.75 -2.57 18.19
N GLN A 189 -2.56 -2.12 17.79
CA GLN A 189 -1.54 -2.99 17.20
C GLN A 189 -1.01 -4.03 18.20
N ALA A 190 -0.79 -3.63 19.46
CA ALA A 190 -0.36 -4.56 20.52
C ALA A 190 -1.38 -5.68 20.74
N GLY A 191 -2.68 -5.40 20.65
CA GLY A 191 -3.74 -6.40 20.74
C GLY A 191 -3.88 -7.30 19.51
N ARG A 192 -3.38 -6.87 18.35
CA ARG A 192 -3.45 -7.61 17.08
C ARG A 192 -2.26 -8.49 16.80
N ARG A 193 -1.10 -8.20 17.38
CA ARG A 193 0.10 -9.03 17.21
C ARG A 193 -0.24 -10.46 17.63
N PRO A 194 -0.33 -11.41 16.69
CA PRO A 194 -0.54 -12.80 17.06
C PRO A 194 0.60 -13.20 17.99
N ALA A 195 0.31 -14.00 19.02
CA ALA A 195 1.37 -14.69 19.73
C ALA A 195 2.23 -15.38 18.67
N ALA A 196 3.57 -15.25 18.79
CA ALA A 196 4.47 -15.94 17.88
C ALA A 196 4.02 -17.41 17.87
N PRO A 197 3.57 -17.94 16.72
CA PRO A 197 3.07 -19.30 16.69
C PRO A 197 4.17 -20.17 17.26
N GLU A 198 3.85 -20.96 18.29
CA GLU A 198 4.73 -22.05 18.69
C GLU A 198 5.04 -22.85 17.43
N PRO A 199 6.27 -23.35 17.26
CA PRO A 199 6.61 -24.14 16.10
C PRO A 199 5.77 -25.41 16.14
N GLU A 200 4.58 -25.35 15.53
CA GLU A 200 3.85 -26.51 15.10
C GLU A 200 4.85 -27.37 14.32
N PRO A 201 4.89 -28.69 14.55
CA PRO A 201 5.60 -29.60 13.68
C PRO A 201 4.92 -29.56 12.31
N ALA A 202 5.23 -28.50 11.55
CA ALA A 202 4.66 -28.22 10.26
C ALA A 202 5.11 -29.31 9.29
N GLU A 203 4.13 -29.86 8.58
CA GLU A 203 4.29 -30.66 7.37
C GLU A 203 5.50 -30.18 6.57
N LEU A 204 6.60 -30.94 6.60
CA LEU A 204 7.76 -30.72 5.75
C LEU A 204 7.27 -30.67 4.30
N GLY A 205 7.48 -29.56 3.61
CA GLY A 205 6.97 -29.41 2.26
C GLY A 205 7.22 -28.05 1.61
N LEU A 206 6.88 -27.99 0.33
CA LEU A 206 7.12 -26.83 -0.54
C LEU A 206 6.03 -25.74 -0.45
N ARG A 207 5.02 -25.92 0.41
CA ARG A 207 3.84 -25.04 0.48
C ARG A 207 4.21 -23.58 0.79
N ALA A 208 5.11 -23.36 1.75
CA ALA A 208 5.55 -22.03 2.13
C ALA A 208 6.25 -21.28 0.97
N HIS A 209 7.05 -21.99 0.18
CA HIS A 209 7.72 -21.43 -1.00
C HIS A 209 6.70 -21.03 -2.08
N ARG A 210 5.72 -21.91 -2.37
CA ARG A 210 4.64 -21.61 -3.34
C ARG A 210 3.84 -20.39 -2.94
N GLU A 211 3.33 -20.37 -1.71
CA GLU A 211 2.49 -19.25 -1.22
C GLU A 211 3.25 -17.92 -1.30
N LEU A 212 4.55 -17.91 -0.94
CA LEU A 212 5.38 -16.72 -1.02
C LEU A 212 5.57 -16.24 -2.47
N VAL A 213 5.85 -17.16 -3.39
CA VAL A 213 6.05 -16.87 -4.81
C VAL A 213 4.77 -16.39 -5.48
N GLU A 214 3.65 -17.09 -5.27
CA GLU A 214 2.35 -16.75 -5.84
C GLU A 214 1.93 -15.34 -5.39
N GLN A 215 2.14 -15.02 -4.11
CA GLN A 215 1.90 -13.68 -3.59
C GLN A 215 2.84 -12.65 -4.25
N ALA A 216 4.13 -12.97 -4.43
CA ALA A 216 5.07 -12.06 -5.07
C ALA A 216 4.72 -11.78 -6.54
N ILE A 217 4.29 -12.80 -7.30
CA ILE A 217 3.79 -12.67 -8.67
C ILE A 217 2.55 -11.79 -8.71
N ALA A 218 1.54 -12.08 -7.86
CA ALA A 218 0.31 -11.30 -7.80
C ALA A 218 0.58 -9.83 -7.49
N ARG A 219 1.54 -9.54 -6.59
CA ARG A 219 1.97 -8.18 -6.27
C ARG A 219 2.62 -7.47 -7.46
N ALA A 220 3.57 -8.13 -8.13
CA ALA A 220 4.24 -7.57 -9.29
C ALA A 220 3.23 -7.26 -10.41
N ALA A 221 2.31 -8.19 -10.67
CA ALA A 221 1.24 -8.01 -11.66
C ALA A 221 0.31 -6.84 -11.30
N ALA A 222 -0.09 -6.71 -10.03
CA ALA A 222 -0.96 -5.62 -9.58
C ALA A 222 -0.30 -4.24 -9.74
N VAL A 223 0.99 -4.11 -9.41
CA VAL A 223 1.74 -2.86 -9.60
C VAL A 223 1.81 -2.48 -11.07
N VAL A 224 2.14 -3.43 -11.95
CA VAL A 224 2.21 -3.19 -13.40
C VAL A 224 0.85 -2.79 -13.95
N ALA A 225 -0.23 -3.45 -13.53
CA ALA A 225 -1.58 -3.12 -13.98
C ALA A 225 -1.98 -1.68 -13.62
N GLN A 226 -1.63 -1.22 -12.41
CA GLN A 226 -1.90 0.15 -11.98
C GLN A 226 -1.10 1.19 -12.75
N LEU A 227 0.20 0.94 -12.93
CA LEU A 227 1.05 1.83 -13.73
C LEU A 227 0.54 1.94 -15.17
N ARG A 228 0.08 0.83 -15.77
CA ARG A 228 -0.55 0.84 -17.12
C ARG A 228 -1.87 1.61 -17.15
N ALA A 229 -2.63 1.60 -16.06
CA ALA A 229 -3.85 2.37 -15.92
C ALA A 229 -3.61 3.87 -15.64
N GLY A 230 -2.35 4.29 -15.50
CA GLY A 230 -2.00 5.68 -15.16
C GLY A 230 -2.23 6.01 -13.69
N HIS A 231 -2.43 5.01 -12.83
CA HIS A 231 -2.61 5.18 -11.40
C HIS A 231 -1.27 5.08 -10.67
N SER A 232 -1.22 5.70 -9.49
CA SER A 232 -0.12 5.53 -8.54
C SER A 232 0.06 4.05 -8.19
N ALA A 233 1.30 3.55 -8.23
CA ALA A 233 1.61 2.16 -7.89
C ALA A 233 1.30 1.89 -6.41
N ARG A 234 0.19 1.19 -6.16
CA ARG A 234 -0.39 0.98 -4.85
C ARG A 234 -0.88 -0.46 -4.70
N LEU A 235 -0.14 -1.30 -3.98
CA LEU A 235 -0.51 -2.73 -3.85
C LEU A 235 -1.98 -2.95 -3.39
N PRO A 236 -2.69 -3.97 -3.85
CA PRO A 236 -3.97 -4.36 -3.27
C PRO A 236 -3.87 -4.60 -1.75
N ARG A 237 -4.92 -4.27 -0.97
CA ARG A 237 -4.89 -4.31 0.51
C ARG A 237 -4.52 -5.68 1.06
N HIS A 238 -5.14 -6.72 0.51
CA HIS A 238 -4.85 -8.12 0.85
C HIS A 238 -3.41 -8.56 0.53
N LEU A 239 -2.64 -7.75 -0.20
CA LEU A 239 -1.22 -7.97 -0.49
C LEU A 239 -0.28 -7.05 0.31
N ARG A 240 -0.82 -6.17 1.17
CA ARG A 240 -0.05 -5.30 2.07
C ARG A 240 0.00 -5.90 3.47
N GLY A 241 1.18 -5.92 4.11
CA GLY A 241 1.29 -6.16 5.56
C GLY A 241 2.35 -7.17 6.03
N GLU A 242 2.38 -7.33 7.36
CA GLU A 242 3.27 -8.21 8.15
C GLU A 242 3.20 -9.69 7.72
N GLN A 243 2.11 -10.08 7.06
CA GLN A 243 1.95 -11.41 6.49
C GLN A 243 3.10 -11.78 5.55
N ARG A 244 3.64 -10.83 4.77
CA ARG A 244 4.79 -11.07 3.88
C ARG A 244 6.04 -11.42 4.67
N GLN A 245 6.35 -10.68 5.73
CA GLN A 245 7.54 -10.94 6.53
C GLN A 245 7.43 -12.31 7.20
N ASN A 246 6.25 -12.64 7.75
CA ASN A 246 6.02 -13.94 8.36
C ASN A 246 6.08 -15.09 7.34
N GLN A 247 5.55 -14.90 6.13
CA GLN A 247 5.63 -15.87 5.04
C GLN A 247 7.07 -16.05 4.56
N TRP A 248 7.82 -14.96 4.43
CA TRP A 248 9.24 -14.97 4.09
C TRP A 248 10.05 -15.74 5.13
N GLU A 249 9.93 -15.38 6.41
CA GLU A 249 10.62 -16.07 7.50
C GLU A 249 10.23 -17.55 7.58
N THR A 250 8.99 -17.89 7.24
CA THR A 250 8.54 -19.28 7.18
C THR A 250 9.16 -20.03 6.00
N ALA A 251 9.24 -19.43 4.81
CA ALA A 251 9.93 -20.01 3.67
C ALA A 251 11.43 -20.21 3.95
N VAL A 252 12.11 -19.21 4.51
CA VAL A 252 13.53 -19.31 4.91
C VAL A 252 13.75 -20.45 5.91
N ARG A 253 12.92 -20.55 6.96
CA ARG A 253 13.02 -21.66 7.93
C ARG A 253 12.78 -23.03 7.29
N GLN A 254 11.88 -23.12 6.30
CA GLN A 254 11.64 -24.37 5.58
C GLN A 254 12.82 -24.71 4.66
N GLN A 255 13.38 -23.72 3.96
CA GLN A 255 14.56 -23.90 3.11
C GLN A 255 15.76 -24.40 3.93
N MET A 256 16.04 -23.80 5.09
CA MET A 256 17.08 -24.29 6.02
C MET A 256 16.90 -25.77 6.37
N ARG A 257 15.65 -26.23 6.55
CA ARG A 257 15.35 -27.64 6.89
C ARG A 257 15.46 -28.58 5.69
N LEU A 258 15.03 -28.14 4.51
CA LEU A 258 15.00 -28.96 3.30
C LEU A 258 16.40 -29.14 2.68
N ALA A 259 17.18 -28.05 2.63
CA ALA A 259 18.48 -28.02 1.98
C ALA A 259 19.67 -28.12 2.97
N SER A 260 19.40 -28.14 4.28
CA SER A 260 20.43 -28.05 5.34
C SER A 260 21.32 -26.80 5.23
N GLU A 261 20.75 -25.72 4.68
CA GLU A 261 21.41 -24.43 4.50
C GLU A 261 21.45 -23.62 5.81
N THR A 262 22.44 -22.75 5.92
CA THR A 262 22.43 -21.68 6.92
C THR A 262 21.29 -20.70 6.66
N ARG A 263 20.98 -19.86 7.65
CA ARG A 263 19.93 -18.84 7.47
C ARG A 263 20.25 -17.87 6.34
N GLU A 264 21.51 -17.50 6.18
CA GLU A 264 21.96 -16.56 5.15
C GLU A 264 21.83 -17.17 3.75
N GLU A 265 22.28 -18.41 3.56
CA GLU A 265 22.12 -19.15 2.30
C GLU A 265 20.64 -19.37 1.96
N ALA A 266 19.83 -19.75 2.94
CA ALA A 266 18.39 -19.96 2.74
C ALA A 266 17.66 -18.65 2.39
N ASP A 267 18.05 -17.52 3.00
CA ASP A 267 17.51 -16.20 2.67
C ASP A 267 17.90 -15.77 1.25
N GLU A 268 19.15 -16.02 0.84
CA GLU A 268 19.62 -15.76 -0.52
C GLU A 268 18.90 -16.64 -1.56
N ALA A 269 18.73 -17.93 -1.28
CA ALA A 269 18.01 -18.87 -2.14
C ALA A 269 16.54 -18.45 -2.34
N VAL A 270 15.84 -18.14 -1.25
CA VAL A 270 14.46 -17.63 -1.29
C VAL A 270 14.39 -16.29 -2.03
N THR A 271 15.36 -15.40 -1.83
CA THR A 271 15.45 -14.12 -2.55
C THR A 271 15.59 -14.33 -4.05
N SER A 272 16.54 -15.17 -4.45
CA SER A 272 16.79 -15.50 -5.85
C SER A 272 15.55 -16.11 -6.49
N MET A 273 14.88 -17.05 -5.82
CA MET A 273 13.65 -17.70 -6.27
C MET A 273 12.50 -16.70 -6.51
N VAL A 274 12.25 -15.81 -5.54
CA VAL A 274 11.19 -14.79 -5.66
C VAL A 274 11.51 -13.83 -6.80
N ASN A 275 12.76 -13.37 -6.93
CA ASN A 275 13.17 -12.48 -8.00
C ASN A 275 13.08 -13.14 -9.39
N HIS A 276 13.44 -14.42 -9.49
CA HIS A 276 13.34 -15.22 -10.72
C HIS A 276 11.91 -15.18 -11.24
N LEU A 277 10.95 -15.54 -10.40
CA LEU A 277 9.56 -15.70 -10.81
C LEU A 277 8.82 -14.37 -10.95
N SER A 278 9.12 -13.38 -10.11
CA SER A 278 8.59 -12.02 -10.29
C SER A 278 9.09 -11.39 -11.58
N ARG A 279 10.38 -11.56 -11.92
CA ARG A 279 10.92 -11.10 -13.21
C ARG A 279 10.29 -11.86 -14.36
N LEU A 280 10.10 -13.18 -14.24
CA LEU A 280 9.48 -13.97 -15.30
C LEU A 280 8.05 -13.51 -15.57
N ALA A 281 7.26 -13.29 -14.52
CA ALA A 281 5.91 -12.77 -14.62
C ALA A 281 5.83 -11.36 -15.22
N HIS A 282 6.89 -10.56 -15.07
CA HIS A 282 6.97 -9.24 -15.70
C HIS A 282 7.11 -9.33 -17.23
N HIS A 283 7.91 -10.29 -17.73
CA HIS A 283 8.19 -10.42 -19.16
C HIS A 283 7.24 -11.36 -19.91
N ALA A 284 6.56 -12.26 -19.20
CA ALA A 284 5.75 -13.31 -19.81
C ALA A 284 4.33 -13.36 -19.22
N GLU A 285 3.35 -12.91 -20.00
CA GLU A 285 1.94 -12.86 -19.57
C GLU A 285 1.37 -14.24 -19.20
N TRP A 286 1.90 -15.31 -19.79
CA TRP A 286 1.46 -16.68 -19.52
C TRP A 286 1.78 -17.14 -18.09
N VAL A 287 2.64 -16.47 -17.34
CA VAL A 287 3.05 -16.92 -16.00
C VAL A 287 1.95 -16.70 -14.96
N SER A 288 1.09 -15.71 -15.17
CA SER A 288 0.07 -15.32 -14.19
C SER A 288 -1.27 -15.98 -14.49
N GLY A 289 -1.78 -16.80 -13.56
CA GLY A 289 -3.13 -17.35 -13.62
C GLY A 289 -3.36 -18.46 -14.66
N THR A 290 -2.29 -19.08 -15.19
CA THR A 290 -2.38 -20.20 -16.14
C THR A 290 -1.84 -21.51 -15.54
N ALA A 291 -2.14 -22.63 -16.18
CA ALA A 291 -1.61 -23.94 -15.79
C ALA A 291 -0.09 -24.04 -16.02
N GLU A 292 0.41 -23.41 -17.09
CA GLU A 292 1.83 -23.31 -17.41
C GLU A 292 2.58 -22.50 -16.35
N GLY A 293 2.01 -21.39 -15.91
CA GLY A 293 2.54 -20.56 -14.83
C GLY A 293 2.66 -21.32 -13.52
N ALA A 294 1.60 -22.03 -13.11
CA ALA A 294 1.62 -22.87 -11.92
C ALA A 294 2.71 -23.97 -12.01
N ALA A 295 2.89 -24.58 -13.19
CA ALA A 295 3.95 -25.56 -13.40
C ALA A 295 5.36 -24.94 -13.34
N ALA A 296 5.56 -23.72 -13.84
CA ALA A 296 6.84 -23.03 -13.76
C ALA A 296 7.22 -22.70 -12.31
N VAL A 297 6.22 -22.29 -11.50
CA VAL A 297 6.39 -22.10 -10.04
C VAL A 297 6.85 -23.39 -9.38
N GLU A 298 6.18 -24.52 -9.62
CA GLU A 298 6.57 -25.81 -9.05
C GLU A 298 7.99 -26.25 -9.42
N GLU A 299 8.39 -26.01 -10.67
CA GLU A 299 9.71 -26.37 -11.16
C GLU A 299 10.82 -25.53 -10.50
N VAL A 300 10.62 -24.21 -10.38
CA VAL A 300 11.56 -23.30 -9.71
C VAL A 300 11.65 -23.59 -8.21
N VAL A 301 10.51 -23.82 -7.54
CA VAL A 301 10.48 -24.15 -6.11
C VAL A 301 11.20 -25.47 -5.85
N ARG A 302 10.99 -26.50 -6.69
CA ARG A 302 11.70 -27.78 -6.56
C ARG A 302 13.20 -27.64 -6.83
N TYR A 303 13.58 -26.84 -7.83
CA TYR A 303 14.99 -26.56 -8.11
C TYR A 303 15.67 -25.86 -6.92
N THR A 304 15.02 -24.84 -6.36
CA THR A 304 15.54 -24.06 -5.22
C THR A 304 15.69 -24.93 -3.97
N ALA A 305 14.68 -25.74 -3.64
CA ALA A 305 14.68 -26.51 -2.40
C ALA A 305 15.61 -27.74 -2.41
N PHE A 306 15.87 -28.32 -3.59
CA PHE A 306 16.52 -29.63 -3.70
C PHE A 306 17.69 -29.69 -4.69
N ALA A 307 17.99 -28.59 -5.40
CA ALA A 307 18.94 -28.57 -6.52
C ALA A 307 18.70 -29.72 -7.54
N SER A 308 17.43 -30.10 -7.70
CA SER A 308 17.06 -31.29 -8.49
C SER A 308 17.15 -31.04 -9.99
N GLU A 309 17.38 -32.10 -10.77
CA GLU A 309 17.19 -32.06 -12.21
C GLU A 309 15.69 -31.90 -12.53
N VAL A 310 15.31 -30.68 -12.91
CA VAL A 310 13.96 -30.34 -13.33
C VAL A 310 13.94 -30.13 -14.86
N PRO A 311 12.83 -30.44 -15.56
CA PRO A 311 12.70 -30.11 -16.98
C PRO A 311 13.07 -28.67 -17.34
N SER A 312 12.83 -27.71 -16.45
CA SER A 312 13.22 -26.30 -16.64
C SER A 312 14.71 -25.99 -16.38
N LEU A 313 15.58 -26.99 -16.17
CA LEU A 313 17.00 -26.81 -15.80
C LEU A 313 17.77 -25.81 -16.70
N PRO A 314 17.60 -25.77 -18.04
CA PRO A 314 18.23 -24.75 -18.87
C PRO A 314 17.87 -23.32 -18.44
N ALA A 315 16.60 -23.09 -18.08
CA ALA A 315 16.12 -21.81 -17.60
C ALA A 315 16.66 -21.47 -16.21
N GLN A 316 16.75 -22.47 -15.31
CA GLN A 316 17.34 -22.29 -13.97
C GLN A 316 18.80 -21.84 -14.05
N ARG A 317 19.62 -22.52 -14.88
CA ARG A 317 21.02 -22.15 -15.08
C ARG A 317 21.20 -20.80 -15.75
N ALA A 318 20.29 -20.43 -16.65
CA ALA A 318 20.30 -19.10 -17.26
C ALA A 318 19.99 -18.01 -16.23
N TRP A 319 19.06 -18.29 -15.31
CA TRP A 319 18.77 -17.40 -14.18
C TRP A 319 19.97 -17.25 -13.25
N GLU A 320 20.65 -18.33 -12.84
CA GLU A 320 21.84 -18.25 -11.98
C GLU A 320 22.93 -17.34 -12.56
N ARG A 321 23.17 -17.43 -13.87
CA ARG A 321 24.11 -16.54 -14.58
C ARG A 321 23.65 -15.09 -14.55
N LEU A 322 22.35 -14.85 -14.73
CA LEU A 322 21.75 -13.51 -14.66
C LEU A 322 21.84 -12.93 -13.24
N TRP A 323 21.57 -13.76 -12.23
CA TRP A 323 21.59 -13.40 -10.81
C TRP A 323 23.00 -13.08 -10.32
N ALA A 324 23.97 -13.93 -10.64
CA ALA A 324 25.38 -13.74 -10.27
C ALA A 324 26.03 -12.48 -10.89
N GLY A 325 25.46 -11.96 -11.98
CA GLY A 325 25.98 -10.77 -12.66
C GLY A 325 25.57 -9.43 -12.05
N GLY A 326 24.66 -9.37 -11.08
CA GLY A 326 24.41 -8.20 -10.23
C GLY A 326 23.97 -6.89 -10.93
N THR A 327 22.80 -6.85 -11.59
CA THR A 327 22.10 -5.63 -12.07
C THR A 327 22.83 -4.72 -13.10
N PRO A 328 22.11 -3.80 -13.78
CA PRO A 328 21.53 -3.93 -15.11
C PRO A 328 22.44 -3.44 -16.25
N GLU A 329 23.75 -3.70 -16.20
CA GLU A 329 24.67 -3.43 -17.34
C GLU A 329 25.26 -4.72 -17.93
N LEU A 330 24.60 -5.86 -17.71
CA LEU A 330 24.98 -7.11 -18.34
C LEU A 330 24.54 -7.15 -19.82
N PRO A 331 25.26 -7.85 -20.68
CA PRO A 331 24.94 -7.93 -22.11
C PRO A 331 23.51 -8.44 -22.30
N SER A 332 22.73 -7.78 -23.15
CA SER A 332 21.33 -8.10 -23.49
C SER A 332 21.05 -9.60 -23.70
N GLY A 333 22.06 -10.38 -24.09
CA GLY A 333 21.95 -11.82 -24.33
C GLY A 333 21.67 -12.70 -23.11
N THR A 334 21.98 -12.31 -21.86
CA THR A 334 21.71 -13.22 -20.71
C THR A 334 20.23 -13.28 -20.34
N GLU A 335 19.53 -12.16 -20.45
CA GLU A 335 18.08 -12.10 -20.22
C GLU A 335 17.32 -12.76 -21.37
N ASP A 336 17.70 -12.49 -22.62
CA ASP A 336 17.12 -13.14 -23.79
C ASP A 336 17.29 -14.67 -23.75
N ALA A 337 18.46 -15.16 -23.33
CA ALA A 337 18.71 -16.59 -23.17
C ALA A 337 17.84 -17.23 -22.08
N TRP A 338 17.63 -16.53 -20.97
CA TRP A 338 16.76 -16.98 -19.88
C TRP A 338 15.29 -17.02 -20.31
N LEU A 339 14.78 -15.98 -20.98
CA LEU A 339 13.42 -15.96 -21.51
C LEU A 339 13.21 -17.02 -22.60
N THR A 340 14.17 -17.20 -23.49
CA THR A 340 14.14 -18.23 -24.53
C THR A 340 14.08 -19.64 -23.94
N ALA A 341 14.85 -19.90 -22.88
CA ALA A 341 14.84 -21.21 -22.21
C ALA A 341 13.47 -21.52 -21.57
N TRP A 342 12.81 -20.52 -20.98
CA TRP A 342 11.45 -20.67 -20.45
C TRP A 342 10.41 -20.91 -21.55
N GLU A 343 10.52 -20.19 -22.66
CA GLU A 343 9.63 -20.37 -23.81
C GLU A 343 9.79 -21.77 -24.41
N GLN A 344 11.02 -22.25 -24.56
CA GLN A 344 11.29 -23.61 -25.03
C GLN A 344 10.68 -24.65 -24.09
N TRP A 345 10.91 -24.53 -22.78
CA TRP A 345 10.31 -25.42 -21.77
C TRP A 345 8.78 -25.46 -21.89
N ARG A 346 8.14 -24.30 -22.08
CA ARG A 346 6.68 -24.18 -22.25
C ARG A 346 6.21 -24.95 -23.47
N VAL A 347 6.84 -24.71 -24.63
CA VAL A 347 6.49 -25.37 -25.89
C VAL A 347 6.66 -26.89 -25.80
N GLU A 348 7.78 -27.36 -25.26
CA GLU A 348 8.04 -28.79 -25.07
C GLU A 348 6.99 -29.43 -24.16
N ARG A 349 6.61 -28.76 -23.07
CA ARG A 349 5.58 -29.26 -22.14
C ARG A 349 4.20 -29.37 -22.81
N THR A 350 3.77 -28.37 -23.57
CA THR A 350 2.48 -28.42 -24.28
C THR A 350 2.46 -29.55 -25.32
N GLN A 351 3.57 -29.77 -26.03
CA GLN A 351 3.69 -30.86 -27.02
C GLN A 351 3.68 -32.25 -26.39
N HIS A 352 4.30 -32.44 -25.23
CA HIS A 352 4.30 -33.72 -24.52
C HIS A 352 3.00 -33.97 -23.73
N GLY A 353 2.33 -32.92 -23.27
CA GLY A 353 1.02 -33.00 -22.61
C GLY A 353 -0.10 -33.39 -23.57
N ALA A 354 -0.07 -32.92 -24.82
CA ALA A 354 -1.06 -33.26 -25.85
C ALA A 354 -0.95 -34.70 -26.41
N ARG A 355 0.08 -35.47 -26.01
CA ARG A 355 0.32 -36.86 -26.43
C ARG A 355 -0.07 -37.91 -25.39
N ARG A 356 -0.61 -37.50 -24.24
CA ARG A 356 -1.23 -38.38 -23.24
C ARG A 356 -2.73 -38.13 -23.24
#